data_AF-A0A7C9RB40-F1
#
_entry.id   AF-A0A7C9RB40-F1
#
_cell.length_a   1.000
_cell.length_b   1.000
_cell.length_c   1.000
_cell.angle_alpha   90.00
_cell.angle_beta   90.00
_cell.angle_gamma   90.00
#
_symmetry.space_group_name_H-M   'P 1'
#
loop_
_entity.id
_entity.type
_entity.pdbx_description
1 polymer ?
#
loop_
_entity_poly.entity_id
_entity_poly.type
_entity_poly.pdbx_seq_one_letter_code
_entity_poly.pdbx_strand_id
1 'polypeptide(L)' 'MASDEAIALFERLISDELRQREGLLSMASSGNTKGTEMAIKQSDRQIATYQMLIEMAKDLARANSGDGDAPDTV' A
#
# COMPACT_ATOMS: atom_id res chain seq x y z
N MET A 1 -5.23 -17.24 -2.04
CA MET A 1 -6.44 -16.76 -2.72
C MET A 1 -6.95 -15.44 -2.13
N ALA A 2 -7.52 -15.38 -0.91
CA ALA A 2 -8.00 -14.11 -0.34
C ALA A 2 -6.87 -13.08 -0.08
N SER A 3 -5.68 -13.51 0.36
CA SER A 3 -4.53 -12.63 0.55
C SER A 3 -3.99 -12.06 -0.77
N ASP A 4 -4.01 -12.85 -1.84
CA ASP A 4 -3.49 -12.43 -3.15
C ASP A 4 -4.42 -11.37 -3.79
N GLU A 5 -5.74 -11.54 -3.64
CA GLU A 5 -6.74 -10.56 -4.08
C GLU A 5 -6.63 -9.24 -3.28
N ALA A 6 -6.40 -9.32 -1.97
CA ALA A 6 -6.18 -8.14 -1.13
C ALA A 6 -4.91 -7.40 -1.53
N ILE A 7 -3.80 -8.11 -1.76
CA ILE A 7 -2.54 -7.51 -2.22
C ILE A 7 -2.74 -6.81 -3.56
N ALA A 8 -3.36 -7.48 -4.55
CA ALA A 8 -3.62 -6.90 -5.86
C ALA A 8 -4.51 -5.63 -5.79
N LEU A 9 -5.51 -5.62 -4.89
CA LEU A 9 -6.33 -4.44 -4.64
C LEU A 9 -5.50 -3.27 -4.09
N PHE A 10 -4.66 -3.51 -3.09
CA PHE A 10 -3.81 -2.46 -2.50
C PHE A 10 -2.76 -1.94 -3.49
N GLU A 11 -2.17 -2.81 -4.32
CA GLU A 11 -1.24 -2.41 -5.39
C GLU A 11 -1.93 -1.51 -6.43
N ARG A 12 -3.18 -1.82 -6.78
CA ARG A 12 -3.99 -0.96 -7.65
C ARG A 12 -4.29 0.39 -7.01
N LEU A 13 -4.67 0.41 -5.73
CA LEU A 13 -4.92 1.66 -4.99
C LEU A 13 -3.67 2.54 -4.91
N ILE A 14 -2.48 1.96 -4.67
CA ILE A 14 -1.21 2.68 -4.73
C ILE A 14 -0.98 3.28 -6.11
N SER A 15 -1.22 2.52 -7.18
CA SER A 15 -1.04 2.99 -8.55
C SER A 15 -1.98 4.16 -8.89
N ASP A 16 -3.24 4.09 -8.44
CA ASP A 16 -4.20 5.16 -8.65
C ASP A 16 -3.87 6.43 -7.83
N GLU A 17 -3.39 6.27 -6.59
CA GLU A 17 -2.87 7.38 -5.76
C GLU A 17 -1.66 8.06 -6.41
N LEU A 18 -0.70 7.28 -6.93
CA LEU A 18 0.46 7.82 -7.63
C LEU A 18 0.06 8.64 -8.86
N ARG A 19 -0.91 8.17 -9.64
CA ARG A 19 -1.45 8.91 -10.79
C ARG A 19 -2.11 10.22 -10.37
N GLN A 20 -2.88 10.22 -9.28
CA GLN A 20 -3.47 11.47 -8.75
C GLN A 20 -2.39 12.44 -8.27
N ARG A 21 -1.36 11.92 -7.60
CA ARG A 21 -0.22 12.69 -7.11
C ARG A 21 0.55 13.39 -8.23
N GLU A 22 0.71 12.76 -9.39
CA GLU A 22 1.31 13.41 -10.56
C GLU A 22 0.53 14.65 -11.00
N GLY A 23 -0.80 14.57 -11.01
CA GLY A 23 -1.68 15.71 -11.28
C GLY A 23 -1.54 16.82 -10.23
N LEU A 24 -1.47 16.45 -8.95
CA LEU A 24 -1.22 17.40 -7.85
C LEU A 24 0.14 18.09 -8.02
N LEU A 25 1.22 17.35 -8.32
CA LEU A 25 2.54 17.94 -8.51
C LEU A 25 2.59 18.95 -9.67
N SER A 26 1.85 18.68 -10.75
CA SER A 26 1.68 19.64 -11.86
C SER A 26 0.94 20.91 -11.43
N MET A 27 -0.07 20.80 -10.55
CA MET A 27 -0.78 21.96 -9.99
C MET A 27 0.05 22.73 -8.94
N ALA A 28 0.90 22.05 -8.19
CA ALA A 28 1.80 22.70 -7.22
C ALA A 28 2.80 23.60 -7.94
N SER A 29 3.32 23.14 -9.08
CA SER A 29 4.26 23.89 -9.92
C SER A 29 3.61 25.08 -10.64
N SER A 30 2.28 25.13 -10.77
CA SER A 30 1.54 26.27 -11.35
C SER A 30 1.11 27.34 -10.32
N GLY A 31 1.50 27.20 -9.04
CA GLY A 31 1.33 28.24 -8.01
C GLY A 31 0.17 28.04 -7.03
N ASN A 32 -0.60 26.95 -7.14
CA ASN A 32 -1.57 26.57 -6.12
C ASN A 32 -0.88 25.70 -5.05
N THR A 33 -0.35 26.32 -3.98
CA THR A 33 0.64 25.66 -3.13
C THR A 33 0.06 24.96 -1.91
N LYS A 34 -0.76 25.64 -1.09
CA LYS A 34 -1.18 25.08 0.22
C LYS A 34 -2.14 23.88 0.10
N GLY A 35 -3.18 23.99 -0.72
CA GLY A 35 -4.15 22.89 -0.89
C GLY A 35 -3.51 21.65 -1.51
N THR A 36 -2.67 21.88 -2.52
CA THR A 36 -1.96 20.84 -3.24
C THR A 36 -0.90 20.15 -2.38
N GLU A 37 -0.15 20.89 -1.56
CA GLU A 37 0.82 20.31 -0.64
C GLU A 37 0.15 19.43 0.42
N MET A 38 -1.01 19.86 0.96
CA MET A 38 -1.79 19.03 1.89
C MET A 38 -2.30 17.75 1.23
N ALA A 39 -2.78 17.85 -0.01
CA ALA A 39 -3.25 16.69 -0.78
C ALA A 39 -2.11 15.70 -1.06
N ILE A 40 -0.91 16.18 -1.41
CA ILE A 40 0.29 15.33 -1.58
C ILE A 40 0.63 14.60 -0.27
N LYS A 41 0.66 15.33 0.86
CA LYS A 41 0.91 14.72 2.18
C LYS A 41 -0.16 13.72 2.61
N GLN A 42 -1.38 13.87 2.13
CA GLN A 42 -2.45 12.90 2.36
C GLN A 42 -2.26 11.65 1.50
N SER A 43 -1.93 11.82 0.22
CA SER A 43 -1.62 10.72 -0.69
C SER A 43 -0.41 9.91 -0.20
N ASP A 44 0.65 10.57 0.26
CA ASP A 44 1.83 9.88 0.83
C ASP A 44 1.44 9.01 2.06
N ARG A 45 0.51 9.49 2.91
CA ARG A 45 -0.01 8.72 4.05
C ARG A 45 -0.87 7.52 3.61
N GLN A 46 -1.68 7.69 2.57
CA GLN A 46 -2.51 6.61 2.02
C GLN A 46 -1.64 5.51 1.39
N ILE A 47 -0.63 5.89 0.60
CA ILE A 47 0.33 4.95 0.02
C ILE A 47 1.04 4.15 1.12
N ALA A 48 1.55 4.82 2.16
CA ALA A 48 2.18 4.14 3.28
C ALA A 48 1.23 3.16 4.01
N THR A 49 -0.04 3.53 4.15
CA THR A 49 -1.06 2.66 4.74
C THR A 49 -1.30 1.41 3.89
N TYR A 50 -1.43 1.56 2.57
CA TYR A 50 -1.61 0.42 1.66
C TYR A 50 -0.39 -0.50 1.63
N GLN A 51 0.83 0.06 1.67
CA GLN A 51 2.06 -0.72 1.77
C GLN A 51 2.09 -1.57 3.05
N MET A 52 1.69 -0.98 4.20
CA MET A 52 1.61 -1.73 5.46
C MET A 52 0.59 -2.89 5.38
N LEU A 53 -0.55 -2.66 4.73
CA LEU A 53 -1.58 -3.69 4.55
C LEU A 53 -1.13 -4.82 3.62
N ILE A 54 -0.33 -4.51 2.59
CA ILE A 54 0.30 -5.51 1.72
C ILE A 54 1.25 -6.39 2.54
N GLU A 55 2.13 -5.81 3.36
CA GLU A 55 3.05 -6.59 4.18
C GLU A 55 2.30 -7.48 5.19
N MET A 56 1.24 -6.95 5.83
CA MET A 56 0.38 -7.74 6.71
C MET A 56 -0.30 -8.92 5.99
N ALA A 57 -0.79 -8.70 4.77
CA ALA A 57 -1.39 -9.76 3.96
C ALA A 57 -0.38 -10.83 3.55
N LYS A 58 0.87 -10.44 3.25
CA LYS A 58 1.98 -11.36 2.96
C LYS A 58 2.35 -12.19 4.19
N ASP A 59 2.45 -11.57 5.36
CA ASP A 59 2.77 -12.27 6.61
C ASP A 59 1.66 -13.25 6.99
N LEU A 60 0.40 -12.88 6.82
CA LEU A 60 -0.73 -13.79 7.01
C LEU A 60 -0.70 -14.96 6.02
N ALA A 61 -0.38 -14.70 4.75
CA ALA A 61 -0.24 -15.75 3.75
C ALA A 61 0.90 -16.73 4.10
N ARG A 62 2.04 -16.23 4.57
CA ARG A 62 3.16 -17.05 5.06
C ARG A 62 2.77 -17.88 6.28
N ALA A 63 2.11 -17.29 7.26
CA ALA A 63 1.63 -18.00 8.45
C ALA A 63 0.65 -19.12 8.10
N ASN A 64 -0.24 -18.89 7.13
CA ASN A 64 -1.20 -19.89 6.66
C ASN A 64 -0.61 -20.93 5.70
N SER A 65 0.54 -20.63 5.08
CA SER A 65 1.29 -21.57 4.22
C SER A 65 2.34 -22.36 5.01
N GLY A 66 2.54 -22.03 6.29
CA GLY A 66 3.38 -22.77 7.22
C GLY A 66 2.68 -24.04 7.66
N ASP A 67 3.09 -25.14 7.05
CA ASP A 67 3.01 -26.49 7.60
C ASP A 67 3.31 -26.49 9.12
N GLY A 68 2.64 -27.39 9.83
CA GLY A 68 3.01 -27.74 11.17
C GLY A 68 4.44 -28.25 11.21
N ASP A 69 5.37 -27.37 11.62
CA ASP A 69 6.65 -27.79 12.15
C ASP A 69 6.34 -28.43 13.52
N ALA A 70 5.92 -29.69 13.47
CA ALA A 70 5.97 -30.55 14.64
C ALA A 70 7.45 -30.55 15.06
N PRO A 71 7.78 -30.18 16.30
CA PRO A 71 9.16 -30.29 16.75
C PRO A 71 9.55 -31.76 16.60
N ASP A 72 10.56 -32.03 15.77
CA ASP A 72 11.22 -33.33 15.70
C ASP A 72 11.83 -33.59 17.07
N THR A 73 11.06 -34.21 17.95
CA THR A 73 11.55 -34.79 19.19
C THR A 73 12.08 -36.19 18.88
N VAL A 74 13.41 -36.29 18.77
CA VAL A 74 14.17 -37.54 18.94
C VAL A 74 15.24 -37.30 20.00
#